data_AF-A0A918RY08-F1
#
_entry.id   AF-A0A918RY08-F1
#
_cell.length_a   1.000
_cell.length_b   1.000
_cell.length_c   1.000
_cell.angle_alpha   90.00
_cell.angle_beta   90.00
_cell.angle_gamma   90.00
#
_symmetry.space_group_name_H-M   'P 1'
#
loop_
_entity.id
_entity.type
_entity.pdbx_description
1 polymer ?
#
loop_
_entity_poly.entity_id
_entity_poly.type
_entity_poly.pdbx_seq_one_letter_code
_entity_poly.pdbx_strand_id
1 'polypeptide(L)'
;MRAIITGLLMAVALPAVGQDFGSMNTAVELGTVLGSEEACGLSYDQEAITAFIEAEVAADDMSFASTLQTMVMGQEMQINELSASAKTAHCAQITRVARSYGFIE
;
A
#
# COMPACT_ATOMS: atom_id res chain seq x y z
N MET A 1 -59.87 12.29 -22.40
CA MET A 1 -58.64 11.77 -23.04
C MET A 1 -57.45 12.39 -22.33
N ARG A 2 -56.75 11.63 -21.48
CA ARG A 2 -55.52 12.06 -20.80
C ARG A 2 -54.35 11.56 -21.64
N ALA A 3 -53.63 12.45 -22.31
CA ALA A 3 -52.37 12.11 -22.97
C ALA A 3 -51.26 12.11 -21.92
N ILE A 4 -50.72 10.94 -21.61
CA ILE A 4 -49.53 10.78 -20.77
C ILE A 4 -48.36 10.62 -21.73
N ILE A 5 -47.55 11.68 -21.88
CA ILE A 5 -46.31 11.65 -22.65
C ILE A 5 -45.22 11.17 -21.69
N THR A 6 -44.90 9.89 -21.75
CA THR A 6 -43.86 9.24 -20.96
C THR A 6 -42.50 9.61 -21.54
N GLY A 7 -41.77 10.50 -20.87
CA GLY A 7 -40.38 10.83 -21.19
C GLY A 7 -39.47 9.65 -20.83
N LEU A 8 -38.81 9.07 -21.85
CA LEU A 8 -37.81 8.04 -21.69
C LEU A 8 -36.48 8.70 -21.28
N LEU A 9 -36.19 8.76 -19.98
CA LEU A 9 -34.85 9.07 -19.48
C LEU A 9 -33.94 7.85 -19.72
N MET A 10 -33.04 7.99 -20.69
CA MET A 10 -31.99 7.00 -20.95
C MET A 10 -30.88 7.21 -19.94
N ALA A 11 -30.85 6.40 -18.89
CA ALA A 11 -29.77 6.38 -17.90
C ALA A 11 -28.50 5.84 -18.55
N VAL A 12 -27.52 6.70 -18.80
CA VAL A 12 -26.19 6.29 -19.24
C VAL A 12 -25.47 5.73 -18.01
N ALA A 13 -25.40 4.40 -17.91
CA ALA A 13 -24.56 3.74 -16.92
C ALA A 13 -23.09 3.94 -17.32
N LEU A 14 -22.42 4.91 -16.70
CA LEU A 14 -20.96 5.00 -16.75
C LEU A 14 -20.39 3.86 -15.89
N PRO A 15 -19.40 3.08 -16.36
CA PRO A 15 -18.70 2.18 -15.48
C PRO A 15 -17.94 3.04 -14.46
N ALA A 16 -18.25 2.84 -13.18
CA ALA A 16 -17.44 3.40 -12.11
C ALA A 16 -16.07 2.72 -12.14
N VAL A 17 -15.06 3.45 -12.61
CA VAL A 17 -13.66 3.11 -12.33
C VAL A 17 -13.50 3.29 -10.82
N GLY A 18 -13.61 2.20 -10.08
CA GLY A 18 -13.24 2.16 -8.67
C GLY A 18 -11.74 2.35 -8.62
N GLN A 19 -11.28 3.53 -8.20
CA GLN A 19 -9.90 3.65 -7.72
C GLN A 19 -9.83 2.75 -6.49
N ASP A 20 -9.04 1.69 -6.54
CA ASP A 20 -8.84 0.81 -5.38
C ASP A 20 -7.99 1.55 -4.35
N PHE A 21 -8.67 2.31 -3.49
CA PHE A 21 -8.06 3.04 -2.39
C PHE A 21 -7.38 2.08 -1.39
N GLY A 22 -7.72 0.79 -1.39
CA GLY A 22 -7.07 -0.23 -0.57
C GLY A 22 -5.63 -0.46 -1.03
N SER A 23 -5.43 -0.72 -2.32
CA SER A 23 -4.10 -0.95 -2.91
C SER A 23 -3.12 0.21 -2.68
N MET A 24 -3.59 1.46 -2.78
CA MET A 24 -2.75 2.62 -2.52
C MET A 24 -2.30 2.69 -1.05
N ASN A 25 -3.20 2.42 -0.10
CA ASN A 25 -2.84 2.39 1.32
C ASN A 25 -1.85 1.25 1.60
N THR A 26 -2.08 0.06 1.04
CA THR A 26 -1.16 -1.08 1.15
C THR A 26 0.22 -0.71 0.63
N ALA A 27 0.32 -0.02 -0.51
CA ALA A 27 1.60 0.41 -1.08
C ALA A 27 2.33 1.42 -0.18
N VAL A 28 1.60 2.36 0.43
CA VAL A 28 2.16 3.34 1.38
C VAL A 28 2.68 2.64 2.64
N GLU A 29 1.85 1.81 3.27
CA GLU A 29 2.18 1.14 4.52
C GLU A 29 3.31 0.12 4.33
N LEU A 30 3.22 -0.72 3.30
CA LEU A 30 4.28 -1.67 2.95
C LEU A 30 5.57 -0.93 2.55
N GLY A 31 5.46 0.18 1.82
CA GLY A 31 6.59 1.03 1.48
C GLY A 31 7.33 1.58 2.70
N THR A 32 6.60 1.96 3.75
CA THR A 32 7.20 2.36 5.05
C THR A 32 7.94 1.20 5.70
N VAL A 33 7.39 -0.02 5.69
CA VAL A 33 8.07 -1.19 6.27
C VAL A 33 9.32 -1.55 5.46
N LEU A 34 9.19 -1.72 4.14
CA LEU A 34 10.29 -2.15 3.28
C LEU A 34 11.40 -1.11 3.22
N GLY A 35 11.08 0.18 3.05
CA GLY A 35 12.08 1.26 3.02
C GLY A 35 12.83 1.49 4.34
N SER A 36 12.44 0.79 5.41
CA SER A 36 13.12 0.83 6.70
C SER A 36 14.19 -0.25 6.87
N GLU A 37 14.31 -1.20 5.94
CA GLU A 37 15.14 -2.41 6.12
C GLU A 37 16.57 -2.10 6.54
N GLU A 38 17.32 -1.41 5.68
CA GLU A 38 18.72 -1.09 5.93
C GLU A 38 18.89 -0.17 7.14
N ALA A 39 18.09 0.89 7.20
CA ALA A 39 18.21 1.89 8.25
C ALA A 39 17.91 1.32 9.65
N CYS A 40 17.06 0.31 9.74
CA CYS A 40 16.71 -0.38 10.99
C CYS A 40 17.49 -1.68 11.23
N GLY A 41 18.39 -2.08 10.32
CA GLY A 41 19.18 -3.30 10.45
C GLY A 41 18.34 -4.58 10.42
N LEU A 42 17.24 -4.56 9.64
CA LEU A 42 16.35 -5.70 9.46
C LEU A 42 16.78 -6.52 8.24
N SER A 43 16.34 -7.77 8.19
CA SER A 43 16.50 -8.63 7.02
C SER A 43 15.19 -9.36 6.82
N TYR A 44 14.46 -9.01 5.76
CA TYR A 44 13.11 -9.51 5.55
C TYR A 44 13.06 -10.87 4.84
N ASP A 45 12.09 -11.69 5.25
CA ASP A 45 11.69 -12.92 4.58
C ASP A 45 10.95 -12.60 3.27
N GLN A 46 11.56 -12.99 2.16
CA GLN A 46 11.08 -12.71 0.82
C GLN A 46 9.84 -13.54 0.47
N GLU A 47 9.69 -14.74 1.02
CA GLU A 47 8.51 -15.58 0.83
C GLU A 47 7.31 -14.98 1.56
N ALA A 48 7.52 -14.48 2.79
CA ALA A 48 6.49 -13.81 3.56
C ALA A 48 5.99 -12.51 2.89
N ILE A 49 6.89 -11.70 2.33
CA ILE A 49 6.51 -10.51 1.54
C ILE A 49 5.69 -10.91 0.31
N THR A 50 6.12 -11.95 -0.41
CA THR A 50 5.39 -12.46 -1.58
C THR A 50 3.98 -12.90 -1.19
N ALA A 51 3.85 -13.70 -0.13
CA ALA A 51 2.58 -14.17 0.38
C ALA A 51 1.66 -13.03 0.83
N PHE A 52 2.21 -11.98 1.45
CA PHE A 52 1.45 -10.79 1.81
C PHE A 52 0.89 -10.07 0.58
N ILE A 53 1.71 -9.85 -0.45
CA ILE A 53 1.27 -9.19 -1.69
C ILE A 53 0.17 -10.01 -2.38
N GLU A 54 0.34 -11.33 -2.48
CA GLU A 54 -0.68 -12.22 -3.07
C GLU A 54 -2.01 -12.20 -2.30
N ALA A 55 -1.97 -11.95 -0.99
CA ALA A 55 -3.15 -11.88 -0.14
C ALA A 55 -3.86 -10.51 -0.18
N GLU A 56 -3.09 -9.42 -0.28
CA GLU A 56 -3.59 -8.05 -0.07
C GLU A 56 -3.72 -7.22 -1.35
N VAL A 57 -3.18 -7.68 -2.48
CA VAL A 57 -3.15 -6.92 -3.74
C VAL A 57 -3.85 -7.71 -4.85
N ALA A 58 -4.79 -7.06 -5.54
CA ALA A 58 -5.45 -7.65 -6.69
C ALA A 58 -4.43 -7.94 -7.81
N ALA A 59 -4.49 -9.14 -8.40
CA ALA A 59 -3.54 -9.58 -9.42
C ALA A 59 -3.58 -8.74 -10.72
N ASP A 60 -4.66 -7.99 -10.96
CA ASP A 60 -4.83 -7.08 -12.09
C ASP A 60 -4.51 -5.61 -11.74
N ASP A 61 -4.02 -5.32 -10.54
CA ASP A 61 -3.53 -4.00 -10.18
C ASP A 61 -2.14 -3.74 -10.81
N MET A 62 -2.18 -3.11 -11.98
CA MET A 62 -0.98 -2.72 -12.72
C MET A 62 -0.22 -1.52 -12.11
N SER A 63 -0.79 -0.84 -11.12
CA SER A 63 -0.25 0.39 -10.54
C SER A 63 0.51 0.17 -9.23
N PHE A 64 0.19 -0.90 -8.50
CA PHE A 64 0.74 -1.19 -7.18
C PHE A 64 2.27 -1.21 -7.18
N ALA A 65 2.89 -1.95 -8.10
CA ALA A 65 4.35 -2.13 -8.12
C ALA A 65 5.12 -0.80 -8.28
N SER A 66 4.67 0.09 -9.17
CA SER A 66 5.32 1.40 -9.37
C SER A 66 5.07 2.36 -8.20
N THR A 67 3.89 2.26 -7.58
CA THR A 67 3.54 3.03 -6.39
C THR A 67 4.39 2.59 -5.20
N LEU A 68 4.47 1.28 -4.93
CA LEU A 68 5.28 0.71 -3.86
C LEU A 68 6.75 1.10 -4.02
N GLN A 69 7.31 0.98 -5.23
CA GLN A 69 8.69 1.40 -5.51
C GLN A 69 8.94 2.86 -5.11
N THR A 70 8.01 3.75 -5.50
CA THR A 70 8.11 5.17 -5.16
C THR A 70 8.06 5.39 -3.64
N MET A 71 7.20 4.66 -2.93
CA MET A 71 7.07 4.76 -1.48
C MET A 71 8.31 4.24 -0.75
N VAL A 72 8.89 3.12 -1.19
CA VAL A 72 10.14 2.57 -0.64
C VAL A 72 11.27 3.58 -0.76
N MET A 73 11.53 4.09 -1.96
CA MET A 73 12.59 5.09 -2.17
C MET A 73 12.36 6.36 -1.34
N GLY A 74 11.11 6.83 -1.26
CA GLY A 74 10.74 7.98 -0.44
C GLY A 74 11.02 7.76 1.05
N GLN A 75 10.79 6.56 1.56
CA GLN A 75 11.00 6.21 2.96
C GLN A 75 12.47 6.03 3.29
N GLU A 76 13.24 5.38 2.42
CA GLU A 76 14.70 5.27 2.55
C GLU A 76 15.36 6.65 2.69
N MET A 77 14.94 7.62 1.88
CA MET A 77 15.44 9.00 1.99
C MET A 77 15.06 9.65 3.32
N GLN A 78 13.80 9.57 3.73
CA GLN A 78 13.31 10.24 4.94
C GLN A 78 13.89 9.66 6.23
N ILE A 79 14.04 8.34 6.33
CA ILE A 79 14.51 7.68 7.54
C ILE A 79 15.97 8.04 7.85
N ASN A 80 16.76 8.27 6.80
CA ASN A 80 18.16 8.68 6.94
C ASN A 80 18.33 10.11 7.50
N GLU A 81 17.30 10.94 7.42
CA GLU A 81 17.29 12.30 7.98
C GLU A 81 16.77 12.36 9.42
N LEU A 82 16.31 11.23 9.98
CA LEU A 82 15.78 11.19 11.34
C LEU A 82 16.87 11.40 12.40
N SER A 83 16.52 12.15 13.45
CA SER A 83 17.32 12.15 14.68
C SER A 83 17.41 10.74 15.29
N ALA A 84 18.42 10.48 16.11
CA ALA A 84 18.63 9.17 16.72
C ALA A 84 17.39 8.65 17.50
N SER A 85 16.74 9.52 18.28
CA SER A 85 15.53 9.14 19.03
C SER A 85 14.35 8.83 18.11
N ALA A 86 14.15 9.62 17.06
CA ALA A 86 13.07 9.39 16.09
C ALA A 86 13.30 8.09 15.31
N LYS A 87 14.54 7.86 14.87
CA LYS A 87 14.93 6.61 14.21
C LYS A 87 14.74 5.40 15.11
N THR A 88 15.07 5.51 16.39
CA THR A 88 14.83 4.44 17.39
C THR A 88 13.34 4.12 17.52
N ALA A 89 12.49 5.13 17.66
CA ALA A 89 11.04 4.93 17.78
C ALA A 89 10.44 4.32 16.51
N HIS A 90 10.86 4.83 15.35
CA HIS A 90 10.50 4.30 14.04
C HIS A 90 10.85 2.82 13.92
N CYS A 91 12.13 2.48 14.08
CA CYS A 91 12.61 1.11 13.94
C CYS A 91 11.99 0.15 14.97
N ALA A 92 11.71 0.61 16.19
CA ALA A 92 11.00 -0.20 17.17
C ALA A 92 9.58 -0.57 16.69
N GLN A 93 8.85 0.36 16.08
CA GLN A 93 7.53 0.07 15.55
C GLN A 93 7.59 -0.79 14.29
N ILE A 94 8.50 -0.51 13.36
CA ILE A 94 8.68 -1.33 12.15
C ILE A 94 9.02 -2.78 12.50
N THR A 95 9.90 -3.00 13.48
CA THR A 95 10.23 -4.35 13.96
C THR A 95 8.98 -5.07 14.46
N ARG A 96 8.09 -4.39 15.19
CA ARG A 96 6.83 -5.00 15.68
C ARG A 96 5.89 -5.37 14.52
N VAL A 97 5.79 -4.50 13.52
CA VAL A 97 4.95 -4.72 12.33
C VAL A 97 5.50 -5.87 11.48
N ALA A 98 6.81 -5.86 11.21
CA ALA A 98 7.48 -6.92 10.47
C ALA A 98 7.27 -8.29 11.13
N ARG A 99 7.38 -8.37 12.47
CA ARG A 99 7.04 -9.58 13.22
C ARG A 99 5.59 -10.00 13.09
N SER A 100 4.64 -9.05 13.16
CA SER A 100 3.21 -9.40 13.06
C SER A 100 2.83 -9.98 11.69
N TYR A 101 3.55 -9.60 10.63
CA TYR A 101 3.37 -10.14 9.28
C TYR A 101 4.31 -11.31 8.95
N GLY A 102 5.17 -11.72 9.89
CA GLY A 102 6.14 -12.80 9.67
C GLY A 102 7.27 -12.44 8.71
N PHE A 103 7.52 -11.16 8.46
CA PHE A 103 8.65 -10.72 7.62
C PHE A 103 9.99 -10.89 8.33
N ILE A 104 10.01 -11.01 9.66
CA ILE A 104 11.20 -11.31 10.47
C ILE A 104 10.83 -12.20 11.67
N GLU A 105 11.84 -12.80 12.31
CA GLU A 105 11.70 -13.57 13.56
C GLU A 105 11.57 -12.71 14.85
#